data_AF-A0A9E3WHE2-F1
#
_entry.id   AF-A0A9E3WHE2-F1
#
_cell.length_a   1.000
_cell.length_b   1.000
_cell.length_c   1.000
_cell.angle_alpha   90.00
_cell.angle_beta   90.00
_cell.angle_gamma   90.00
#
_symmetry.space_group_name_H-M   'P 1'
#
loop_
_entity.id
_entity.type
_entity.pdbx_description
1 polymer ?
#
loop_
_entity_poly.entity_id
_entity_poly.type
_entity_poly.pdbx_seq_one_letter_code
_entity_poly.pdbx_strand_id
1 'polypeptide(L)'
;MARTARLERPILAAILLGCLGVLVPRAAAEPRPIETGGFAFDLDVEVPAPPERAFDAFTRETLAWWGHHFSENPKALYFDARPGGGFVEAFDDKGNGAWHATVIYAERPKRLRFNGPLGLSGSAVDVVTSLDFEPTDRGTRVKLSVHAAGEYHKDWPAAVEGVWRHFLVERFLPYVTAHPAGTGSAASVDASNPLVATVLRYRDAKRRNDRDAQRATLATDARMWFETRDGQGSKLDAESDGDPWAGWDRFFRSEGILEAAVVTARSVRATVSETNDWYRLVDRPPSRYYMTYDFDEGGRISGVLVHSIPGEPKPHDRVDEFKTWARANRPGLLEKLMPDGKLDPALEKAKQWKVSLFEWRRAAGLGLPEGVDSGS
;
A
#
# COMPACT_ATOMS: atom_id res chain seq x y z
N MET A 1 4.77 28.98 -89.17
CA MET A 1 5.53 29.37 -87.96
C MET A 1 4.68 29.10 -86.72
N ALA A 2 5.19 28.23 -85.84
CA ALA A 2 4.85 27.89 -84.45
C ALA A 2 3.45 28.14 -83.80
N ARG A 3 2.91 27.03 -83.23
CA ARG A 3 2.24 26.81 -81.91
C ARG A 3 0.92 27.59 -81.62
N THR A 4 -0.14 27.04 -81.01
CA THR A 4 -0.36 25.85 -80.17
C THR A 4 -1.87 25.57 -80.08
N ALA A 5 -2.27 24.30 -79.95
CA ALA A 5 -3.64 23.84 -79.80
C ALA A 5 -4.11 23.82 -78.33
N ARG A 6 -5.44 23.87 -78.11
CA ARG A 6 -6.14 23.01 -77.13
C ARG A 6 -7.65 22.96 -77.39
N LEU A 7 -8.16 21.73 -77.52
CA LEU A 7 -9.57 21.34 -77.44
C LEU A 7 -9.97 21.13 -75.98
N GLU A 8 -11.23 21.41 -75.64
CA GLU A 8 -11.93 20.70 -74.55
C GLU A 8 -13.31 20.20 -75.00
N ARG A 9 -13.70 19.06 -74.40
CA ARG A 9 -14.79 18.12 -74.73
C ARG A 9 -15.76 18.00 -73.51
N PRO A 10 -16.85 17.21 -73.54
CA PRO A 10 -18.19 17.63 -73.08
C PRO A 10 -18.73 16.98 -71.78
N ILE A 11 -19.88 17.50 -71.31
CA ILE A 11 -21.06 16.95 -70.59
C ILE A 11 -20.89 15.67 -69.74
N LEU A 12 -21.32 15.72 -68.46
CA LEU A 12 -22.02 14.59 -67.80
C LEU A 12 -22.95 15.05 -66.66
N ALA A 13 -24.15 14.47 -66.66
CA ALA A 13 -25.29 14.77 -65.79
C ALA A 13 -25.16 14.20 -64.37
N ALA A 14 -25.80 14.88 -63.43
CA ALA A 14 -25.71 14.66 -61.99
C ALA A 14 -26.50 13.43 -61.50
N ILE A 15 -25.87 12.65 -60.63
CA ILE A 15 -26.44 11.55 -59.85
C ILE A 15 -27.15 12.15 -58.61
N LEU A 16 -28.47 11.95 -58.52
CA LEU A 16 -29.28 12.23 -57.33
C LEU A 16 -29.12 11.05 -56.36
N LEU A 17 -28.20 11.16 -55.40
CA LEU A 17 -28.00 10.17 -54.35
C LEU A 17 -28.91 10.51 -53.16
N GLY A 18 -29.85 9.62 -52.87
CA GLY A 18 -30.73 9.71 -51.71
C GLY A 18 -29.97 9.49 -50.41
N CYS A 19 -29.76 10.56 -49.65
CA CYS A 19 -29.47 10.49 -48.23
C CYS A 19 -30.72 10.93 -47.48
N LEU A 20 -31.63 9.98 -47.20
CA LEU A 20 -32.63 10.17 -46.14
C LEU A 20 -31.84 10.32 -44.83
N GLY A 21 -31.67 11.55 -44.37
CA GLY A 21 -31.06 11.84 -43.08
C GLY A 21 -31.90 11.20 -41.99
N VAL A 22 -31.36 10.14 -41.37
CA VAL A 22 -31.87 9.66 -40.08
C VAL A 22 -31.72 10.84 -39.11
N LEU A 23 -32.83 11.48 -38.74
CA LEU A 23 -32.87 12.41 -37.61
C LEU A 23 -32.58 11.57 -36.36
N VAL A 24 -31.30 11.47 -36.01
CA VAL A 24 -30.92 11.02 -34.68
C VAL A 24 -31.41 12.12 -33.73
N PRO A 25 -32.34 11.84 -32.79
CA PRO A 25 -32.76 12.83 -31.83
C PRO A 25 -31.53 13.28 -31.05
N ARG A 26 -31.11 14.53 -31.25
CA ARG A 26 -30.05 15.14 -30.46
C ARG A 26 -30.66 15.43 -29.10
N ALA A 27 -30.37 14.59 -28.12
CA ALA A 27 -30.72 14.89 -26.72
C ALA A 27 -30.06 16.23 -26.36
N ALA A 28 -30.87 17.28 -26.29
CA ALA A 28 -30.44 18.60 -25.84
C ALA A 28 -30.56 18.62 -24.32
N ALA A 29 -29.43 18.78 -23.62
CA ALA A 29 -29.44 19.03 -22.19
C ALA A 29 -29.55 20.54 -21.96
N GLU A 30 -30.47 20.96 -21.09
CA GLU A 30 -30.53 22.34 -20.61
C GLU A 30 -29.49 22.53 -19.49
N PRO A 31 -28.48 23.42 -19.66
CA PRO A 31 -27.54 23.72 -18.60
C PRO A 31 -28.26 24.32 -17.40
N ARG A 32 -27.98 23.80 -16.20
CA ARG A 32 -28.49 24.37 -14.95
C ARG A 32 -27.37 25.15 -14.26
N PRO A 33 -27.63 26.40 -13.81
CA PRO A 33 -26.66 27.12 -13.01
C PRO A 33 -26.42 26.37 -11.69
N ILE A 34 -25.16 26.33 -11.26
CA ILE A 34 -24.76 25.80 -9.96
C ILE A 34 -24.46 27.01 -9.06
N GLU A 35 -25.02 27.03 -7.87
CA GLU A 35 -24.70 28.05 -6.87
C GLU A 35 -23.28 27.83 -6.35
N THR A 36 -22.48 28.90 -6.33
CA THR A 36 -21.08 28.83 -5.89
C THR A 36 -20.81 29.71 -4.69
N GLY A 37 -19.90 29.28 -3.82
CA GLY A 37 -19.50 30.01 -2.63
C GLY A 37 -18.27 29.42 -1.98
N GLY A 38 -18.05 29.76 -0.72
CA GLY A 38 -16.97 29.20 0.09
C GLY A 38 -17.21 29.41 1.58
N PHE A 39 -16.52 28.61 2.38
CA PHE A 39 -16.55 28.69 3.84
C PHE A 39 -15.23 28.21 4.40
N ALA A 40 -14.93 28.62 5.64
CA ALA A 40 -13.77 28.16 6.36
C ALA A 40 -14.07 28.08 7.86
N PHE A 41 -13.39 27.17 8.55
CA PHE A 41 -13.43 27.07 10.00
C PHE A 41 -12.18 26.34 10.50
N ASP A 42 -11.92 26.51 11.79
CA ASP A 42 -10.84 25.83 12.51
C ASP A 42 -11.41 25.06 13.70
N LEU A 43 -10.80 23.92 14.02
CA LEU A 43 -11.06 23.13 15.23
C LEU A 43 -9.73 22.73 15.86
N ASP A 44 -9.71 22.48 17.16
CA ASP A 44 -8.55 21.89 17.82
C ASP A 44 -8.96 20.87 18.89
N VAL A 45 -8.07 19.91 19.13
CA VAL A 45 -8.21 18.93 20.19
C VAL A 45 -6.84 18.58 20.76
N GLU A 46 -6.75 18.40 22.07
CA GLU A 46 -5.55 17.84 22.70
C GLU A 46 -5.71 16.34 22.88
N VAL A 47 -4.77 15.56 22.33
CA VAL A 47 -4.72 14.11 22.48
C VAL A 47 -3.55 13.69 23.37
N PRO A 48 -3.72 12.67 24.24
CA PRO A 48 -2.70 12.23 25.19
C PRO A 48 -1.65 11.30 24.54
N ALA A 49 -1.05 11.76 23.44
CA ALA A 49 -0.02 11.03 22.70
C ALA A 49 1.02 11.99 22.12
N PRO A 50 2.28 11.55 21.89
CA PRO A 50 3.30 12.35 21.21
C PRO A 50 2.93 12.59 19.74
N PRO A 51 3.45 13.65 19.09
CA PRO A 51 3.04 14.04 17.73
C PRO A 51 3.17 12.91 16.70
N GLU A 52 4.22 12.11 16.78
CA GLU A 52 4.45 10.96 15.90
C GLU A 52 3.32 9.94 15.97
N ARG A 53 2.83 9.64 17.19
CA ARG A 53 1.74 8.70 17.41
C ARG A 53 0.42 9.27 16.92
N ALA A 54 0.14 10.53 17.22
CA ALA A 54 -1.07 11.20 16.75
C ALA A 54 -1.12 11.25 15.22
N PHE A 55 0.01 11.60 14.58
CA PHE A 55 0.13 11.61 13.12
C PHE A 55 -0.09 10.22 12.52
N ASP A 56 0.54 9.20 13.08
CA ASP A 56 0.39 7.82 12.59
C ASP A 56 -1.03 7.29 12.81
N ALA A 57 -1.65 7.56 13.97
CA ALA A 57 -3.04 7.23 14.25
C ALA A 57 -3.97 7.83 13.19
N PHE A 58 -3.72 9.10 12.84
CA PHE A 58 -4.56 9.81 11.90
C PHE A 58 -4.43 9.26 10.48
N THR A 59 -3.21 8.91 10.07
CA THR A 59 -2.89 8.55 8.68
C THR A 59 -2.98 7.06 8.36
N ARG A 60 -2.58 6.20 9.30
CA ARG A 60 -2.43 4.74 9.09
C ARG A 60 -3.51 3.91 9.77
N GLU A 61 -4.13 4.44 10.82
CA GLU A 61 -5.18 3.76 11.58
C GLU A 61 -6.57 4.37 11.32
N THR A 62 -6.71 5.13 10.22
CA THR A 62 -7.93 5.88 9.90
C THR A 62 -9.18 5.00 9.92
N LEU A 63 -9.12 3.79 9.34
CA LEU A 63 -10.23 2.82 9.36
C LEU A 63 -10.73 2.48 10.78
N ALA A 64 -9.87 2.50 11.80
CA ALA A 64 -10.23 2.05 13.14
C ALA A 64 -11.10 3.08 13.90
N TRP A 65 -10.99 4.36 13.56
CA TRP A 65 -11.69 5.44 14.28
C TRP A 65 -12.59 6.28 13.37
N TRP A 66 -12.32 6.37 12.07
CA TRP A 66 -13.19 7.09 11.15
C TRP A 66 -14.59 6.43 11.09
N GLY A 67 -15.65 7.25 11.06
CA GLY A 67 -17.03 6.77 11.25
C GLY A 67 -17.93 6.82 10.01
N HIS A 68 -17.48 7.43 8.92
CA HIS A 68 -18.27 7.58 7.69
C HIS A 68 -17.55 6.99 6.48
N HIS A 69 -18.24 6.14 5.75
CA HIS A 69 -17.70 5.36 4.63
C HIS A 69 -18.66 5.40 3.45
N PHE A 70 -18.13 5.35 2.22
CA PHE A 70 -18.95 5.14 1.03
C PHE A 70 -19.39 3.68 0.90
N SER A 71 -18.55 2.74 1.33
CA SER A 71 -18.91 1.33 1.47
C SER A 71 -19.46 1.05 2.86
N GLU A 72 -20.45 0.16 2.98
CA GLU A 72 -20.93 -0.33 4.28
C GLU A 72 -19.83 -1.07 5.04
N ASN A 73 -18.97 -1.80 4.32
CA ASN A 73 -17.88 -2.59 4.88
C ASN A 73 -16.61 -2.36 4.04
N PRO A 74 -15.92 -1.22 4.20
CA PRO A 74 -14.70 -0.96 3.46
C PRO A 74 -13.59 -1.90 3.92
N LYS A 75 -12.84 -2.42 2.95
CA LYS A 75 -11.64 -3.22 3.22
C LYS A 75 -10.53 -2.39 3.87
N ALA A 76 -10.35 -1.16 3.42
CA ALA A 76 -9.32 -0.26 3.95
C ALA A 76 -9.76 1.21 3.84
N LEU A 77 -9.29 2.03 4.78
CA LEU A 77 -9.37 3.49 4.72
C LEU A 77 -8.08 4.05 5.30
N TYR A 78 -7.32 4.79 4.50
CA TYR A 78 -5.98 5.25 4.89
C TYR A 78 -5.51 6.46 4.06
N PHE A 79 -4.49 7.15 4.56
CA PHE A 79 -3.73 8.14 3.82
C PHE A 79 -2.41 7.53 3.29
N ASP A 80 -2.14 7.65 2.00
CA ASP A 80 -0.76 7.67 1.51
C ASP A 80 -0.18 9.06 1.80
N ALA A 81 0.44 9.21 2.98
CA ALA A 81 0.85 10.49 3.55
C ALA A 81 2.13 11.08 2.90
N ARG A 82 2.13 11.23 1.58
CA ARG A 82 3.18 11.87 0.77
C ARG A 82 2.51 12.84 -0.21
N PRO A 83 3.17 13.93 -0.65
CA PRO A 83 2.63 14.77 -1.71
C PRO A 83 2.30 13.95 -2.97
N GLY A 84 1.07 14.08 -3.46
CA GLY A 84 0.50 13.29 -4.56
C GLY A 84 -0.15 11.96 -4.13
N GLY A 85 0.01 11.54 -2.88
CA GLY A 85 -0.68 10.37 -2.32
C GLY A 85 -2.17 10.64 -2.09
N GLY A 86 -2.97 9.58 -1.93
CA GLY A 86 -4.42 9.67 -1.74
C GLY A 86 -4.87 9.46 -0.31
N PHE A 87 -5.98 10.10 0.08
CA PHE A 87 -6.88 9.59 1.10
C PHE A 87 -7.88 8.66 0.42
N VAL A 88 -7.72 7.36 0.62
CA VAL A 88 -8.37 6.33 -0.19
C VAL A 88 -9.20 5.40 0.70
N GLU A 89 -10.41 5.11 0.24
CA GLU A 89 -11.26 4.04 0.75
C GLU A 89 -11.29 2.91 -0.27
N ALA A 90 -10.69 1.77 0.07
CA ALA A 90 -10.78 0.57 -0.74
C ALA A 90 -12.00 -0.24 -0.29
N PHE A 91 -12.91 -0.52 -1.22
CA PHE A 91 -14.13 -1.26 -0.92
C PHE A 91 -13.87 -2.76 -0.89
N ASP A 92 -13.07 -3.26 -1.84
CA ASP A 92 -12.80 -4.68 -2.00
C ASP A 92 -11.46 -4.96 -2.70
N ASP A 93 -11.16 -6.24 -2.92
CA ASP A 93 -9.98 -6.74 -3.62
C ASP A 93 -10.01 -6.55 -5.15
N LYS A 94 -11.15 -6.15 -5.73
CA LYS A 94 -11.31 -5.97 -7.17
C LYS A 94 -10.88 -4.58 -7.64
N GLY A 95 -10.46 -3.73 -6.70
CA GLY A 95 -10.04 -2.36 -6.97
C GLY A 95 -11.18 -1.34 -6.95
N ASN A 96 -12.37 -1.72 -6.45
CA ASN A 96 -13.44 -0.76 -6.21
C ASN A 96 -13.07 0.13 -5.01
N GLY A 97 -13.37 1.43 -5.08
CA GLY A 97 -13.04 2.35 -4.01
C GLY A 97 -13.48 3.79 -4.27
N ALA A 98 -13.25 4.64 -3.27
CA ALA A 98 -13.41 6.09 -3.36
C ALA A 98 -12.07 6.78 -3.12
N TRP A 99 -11.80 7.80 -3.94
CA TRP A 99 -10.72 8.75 -3.72
C TRP A 99 -11.29 9.98 -3.02
N HIS A 100 -11.10 10.08 -1.70
CA HIS A 100 -11.68 11.15 -0.90
C HIS A 100 -10.94 12.48 -1.12
N ALA A 101 -9.61 12.42 -1.15
CA ALA A 101 -8.75 13.60 -1.31
C ALA A 101 -7.33 13.21 -1.77
N THR A 102 -6.59 14.21 -2.24
CA THR A 102 -5.17 14.08 -2.57
C THR A 102 -4.34 14.83 -1.53
N VAL A 103 -3.30 14.20 -0.99
CA VAL A 103 -2.32 14.82 -0.11
C VAL A 103 -1.47 15.79 -0.93
N ILE A 104 -1.47 17.05 -0.53
CA ILE A 104 -0.73 18.14 -1.19
C ILE A 104 0.46 18.65 -0.36
N TYR A 105 0.52 18.28 0.92
CA TYR A 105 1.68 18.52 1.77
C TYR A 105 1.74 17.47 2.88
N ALA A 106 2.94 16.95 3.16
CA ALA A 106 3.16 16.07 4.30
C ALA A 106 4.55 16.34 4.89
N GLU A 107 4.59 16.65 6.19
CA GLU A 107 5.80 16.74 6.99
C GLU A 107 5.54 15.98 8.28
N ARG A 108 5.82 14.67 8.30
CA ARG A 108 5.69 13.86 9.52
C ARG A 108 6.73 14.31 10.56
N PRO A 109 6.37 14.47 11.85
CA PRO A 109 5.03 14.28 12.43
C PRO A 109 4.19 15.57 12.51
N LYS A 110 4.66 16.68 11.95
CA LYS A 110 4.14 18.03 12.23
C LYS A 110 2.87 18.40 11.48
N ARG A 111 2.75 18.03 10.20
CA ARG A 111 1.65 18.52 9.36
C ARG A 111 1.25 17.57 8.24
N LEU A 112 -0.05 17.49 8.01
CA LEU A 112 -0.66 16.88 6.84
C LEU A 112 -1.61 17.89 6.19
N ARG A 113 -1.57 18.02 4.86
CA ARG A 113 -2.56 18.79 4.10
C ARG A 113 -3.02 18.00 2.89
N PHE A 114 -4.31 18.00 2.65
CA PHE A 114 -4.93 17.36 1.51
C PHE A 114 -6.08 18.21 0.97
N ASN A 115 -6.42 18.01 -0.30
CA ASN A 115 -7.58 18.63 -0.93
C ASN A 115 -8.43 17.62 -1.69
N GLY A 116 -9.74 17.80 -1.64
CA GLY A 116 -10.70 16.98 -2.36
C GLY A 116 -12.12 17.19 -1.83
N PRO A 117 -13.13 16.58 -2.47
CA PRO A 117 -14.52 16.75 -2.06
C PRO A 117 -14.85 15.96 -0.79
N LEU A 118 -14.00 15.03 -0.34
CA LEU A 118 -14.27 14.13 0.78
C LEU A 118 -15.62 13.43 0.60
N GLY A 119 -16.48 13.47 1.62
CA GLY A 119 -17.85 12.92 1.56
C GLY A 119 -18.80 13.65 0.61
N LEU A 120 -18.40 14.80 0.03
CA LEU A 120 -19.20 15.56 -0.94
C LEU A 120 -18.92 15.12 -2.40
N SER A 121 -18.32 13.94 -2.58
CA SER A 121 -18.07 13.35 -3.90
C SER A 121 -19.37 13.33 -4.73
N GLY A 122 -19.31 13.89 -5.94
CA GLY A 122 -20.46 14.13 -6.81
C GLY A 122 -20.87 15.61 -6.92
N SER A 123 -20.35 16.48 -6.04
CA SER A 123 -20.51 17.94 -6.14
C SER A 123 -19.23 18.60 -6.66
N ALA A 124 -19.36 19.76 -7.31
CA ALA A 124 -18.22 20.52 -7.83
C ALA A 124 -17.57 21.40 -6.74
N VAL A 125 -17.09 20.78 -5.66
CA VAL A 125 -16.49 21.46 -4.49
C VAL A 125 -15.08 20.93 -4.22
N ASP A 126 -14.15 21.84 -3.89
CA ASP A 126 -12.82 21.49 -3.39
C ASP A 126 -12.69 21.93 -1.93
N VAL A 127 -12.19 21.02 -1.08
CA VAL A 127 -12.02 21.25 0.36
C VAL A 127 -10.56 21.02 0.72
N VAL A 128 -9.84 22.10 0.98
CA VAL A 128 -8.47 22.05 1.48
C VAL A 128 -8.52 21.88 3.00
N THR A 129 -7.98 20.77 3.48
CA THR A 129 -7.90 20.44 4.89
C THR A 129 -6.44 20.40 5.35
N SER A 130 -6.11 21.13 6.40
CA SER A 130 -4.80 21.09 7.05
C SER A 130 -4.93 20.57 8.48
N LEU A 131 -4.01 19.69 8.87
CA LEU A 131 -3.83 19.21 10.23
C LEU A 131 -2.42 19.56 10.68
N ASP A 132 -2.33 20.23 11.82
CA ASP A 132 -1.08 20.55 12.52
C ASP A 132 -1.02 19.79 13.84
N PHE A 133 0.10 19.12 14.08
CA PHE A 133 0.36 18.30 15.26
C PHE A 133 1.46 18.97 16.08
N GLU A 134 1.06 19.73 17.09
CA GLU A 134 1.97 20.51 17.91
C GLU A 134 2.20 19.82 19.26
N PRO A 135 3.45 19.61 19.71
CA PRO A 135 3.71 19.05 21.02
C PRO A 135 3.19 19.97 22.14
N THR A 136 2.71 19.36 23.22
CA THR A 136 2.26 20.01 24.46
C THR A 136 2.77 19.23 25.66
N ASP A 137 2.66 19.81 26.86
CA ASP A 137 3.01 19.11 28.11
C ASP A 137 2.16 17.85 28.36
N ARG A 138 0.99 17.74 27.72
CA ARG A 138 0.03 16.63 27.90
C ARG A 138 0.00 15.64 26.72
N GLY A 139 0.78 15.86 25.68
CA GLY A 139 0.74 15.08 24.45
C GLY A 139 0.82 15.97 23.21
N THR A 140 -0.22 15.97 22.38
CA THR A 140 -0.25 16.70 21.11
C THR A 140 -1.52 17.51 20.99
N ARG A 141 -1.39 18.78 20.59
CA ARG A 141 -2.51 19.57 20.10
C ARG A 141 -2.64 19.34 18.60
N VAL A 142 -3.76 18.79 18.18
CA VAL A 142 -4.11 18.62 16.77
C VAL A 142 -5.00 19.79 16.36
N LYS A 143 -4.50 20.68 15.51
CA LYS A 143 -5.26 21.79 14.95
C LYS A 143 -5.69 21.44 13.53
N LEU A 144 -6.98 21.55 13.27
CA LEU A 144 -7.60 21.40 11.97
C LEU A 144 -7.96 22.78 11.42
N SER A 145 -7.64 23.00 10.15
CA SER A 145 -8.13 24.13 9.37
C SER A 145 -8.76 23.63 8.07
N VAL A 146 -9.98 24.08 7.78
CA VAL A 146 -10.75 23.69 6.60
C VAL A 146 -11.10 24.92 5.79
N HIS A 147 -10.81 24.88 4.49
CA HIS A 147 -11.20 25.89 3.51
C HIS A 147 -11.88 25.21 2.33
N ALA A 148 -13.15 25.55 2.08
CA ALA A 148 -13.94 25.00 0.99
C ALA A 148 -14.33 26.09 -0.02
N ALA A 149 -14.32 25.75 -1.30
CA ALA A 149 -14.81 26.61 -2.38
C ALA A 149 -15.36 25.77 -3.55
N GLY A 150 -16.34 26.30 -4.27
CA GLY A 150 -16.97 25.64 -5.42
C GLY A 150 -18.49 25.68 -5.32
N GLU A 151 -19.15 24.60 -5.75
CA GLU A 151 -20.57 24.37 -5.49
C GLU A 151 -20.87 24.57 -4.00
N TYR A 152 -22.02 25.17 -3.71
CA TYR A 152 -22.35 25.60 -2.37
C TYR A 152 -23.81 25.35 -2.03
N HIS A 153 -24.02 24.87 -0.81
CA HIS A 153 -25.33 24.81 -0.18
C HIS A 153 -25.23 25.48 1.19
N LYS A 154 -26.22 26.29 1.54
CA LYS A 154 -26.25 27.10 2.78
C LYS A 154 -26.03 26.29 4.07
N ASP A 155 -26.40 25.01 4.07
CA ASP A 155 -26.31 24.13 5.24
C ASP A 155 -24.97 23.38 5.34
N TRP A 156 -24.14 23.40 4.28
CA TRP A 156 -22.86 22.70 4.26
C TRP A 156 -21.85 23.19 5.30
N PRO A 157 -21.67 24.50 5.57
CA PRO A 157 -20.68 24.94 6.55
C PRO A 157 -20.90 24.29 7.93
N ALA A 158 -22.15 24.29 8.42
CA ALA A 158 -22.50 23.69 9.70
C ALA A 158 -22.40 22.16 9.66
N ALA A 159 -22.83 21.52 8.58
CA ALA A 159 -22.76 20.07 8.44
C ALA A 159 -21.31 19.56 8.39
N VAL A 160 -20.44 20.20 7.61
CA VAL A 160 -19.03 19.83 7.46
C VAL A 160 -18.25 20.09 8.74
N GLU A 161 -18.50 21.20 9.43
CA GLU A 161 -17.92 21.48 10.74
C GLU A 161 -18.35 20.44 11.79
N GLY A 162 -19.65 20.10 11.85
CA GLY A 162 -20.17 19.07 12.74
C GLY A 162 -19.56 17.68 12.49
N VAL A 163 -19.37 17.29 11.22
CA VAL A 163 -18.70 16.03 10.86
C VAL A 163 -17.23 16.03 11.30
N TRP A 164 -16.51 17.14 11.09
CA TRP A 164 -15.12 17.24 11.53
C TRP A 164 -14.99 17.22 13.06
N ARG A 165 -15.92 17.85 13.77
CA ARG A 165 -16.01 17.78 15.23
C ARG A 165 -16.25 16.34 15.70
N HIS A 166 -17.19 15.64 15.08
CA HIS A 166 -17.43 14.22 15.35
C HIS A 166 -16.14 13.39 15.14
N PHE A 167 -15.45 13.59 14.02
CA PHE A 167 -14.20 12.89 13.74
C PHE A 167 -13.08 13.19 14.74
N LEU A 168 -12.79 14.46 15.02
CA LEU A 168 -11.65 14.80 15.87
C LEU A 168 -11.92 14.57 17.35
N VAL A 169 -13.10 14.99 17.83
CA VAL A 169 -13.41 15.03 19.26
C VAL A 169 -14.07 13.74 19.72
N GLU A 170 -15.04 13.22 18.97
CA GLU A 170 -15.85 12.09 19.41
C GLU A 170 -15.28 10.73 18.98
N ARG A 171 -14.34 10.71 18.02
CA ARG A 171 -13.77 9.49 17.46
C ARG A 171 -12.26 9.42 17.65
N PHE A 172 -11.51 10.34 17.06
CA PHE A 172 -10.05 10.34 17.07
C PHE A 172 -9.46 10.50 18.47
N LEU A 173 -9.93 11.49 19.24
CA LEU A 173 -9.47 11.69 20.62
C LEU A 173 -9.70 10.44 21.50
N PRO A 174 -10.91 9.85 21.59
CA PRO A 174 -11.11 8.62 22.34
C PRO A 174 -10.26 7.47 21.84
N TYR A 175 -10.09 7.34 20.51
CA TYR A 175 -9.22 6.31 19.93
C TYR A 175 -7.78 6.46 20.39
N VAL A 176 -7.19 7.65 20.29
CA VAL A 176 -5.81 7.92 20.73
C VAL A 176 -5.68 7.83 22.25
N THR A 177 -6.73 8.19 23.00
CA THR A 177 -6.76 8.08 24.47
C THR A 177 -6.81 6.63 24.95
N ALA A 178 -7.54 5.77 24.25
CA ALA A 178 -7.55 4.33 24.48
C ALA A 178 -6.30 3.65 23.95
N HIS A 179 -5.61 4.29 22.99
CA HIS A 179 -4.38 3.80 22.37
C HIS A 179 -3.19 4.79 22.52
N PRO A 180 -2.87 5.25 23.76
CA PRO A 180 -1.81 6.22 23.97
C PRO A 180 -0.47 5.55 23.60
N ALA A 181 0.57 6.35 23.32
CA ALA A 181 1.87 5.81 22.95
C ALA A 181 2.26 4.65 23.89
N GLY A 182 2.36 3.45 23.31
CA GLY A 182 2.41 2.18 24.04
C GLY A 182 1.40 1.11 23.57
N THR A 183 0.40 1.45 22.76
CA THR A 183 -0.64 0.48 22.32
C THR A 183 -1.03 0.55 20.84
N GLY A 184 -0.48 1.49 20.07
CA GLY A 184 -0.71 1.61 18.62
C GLY A 184 0.35 2.41 17.88
N SER A 185 1.59 2.45 18.37
CA SER A 185 2.72 2.89 17.54
C SER A 185 3.13 1.74 16.62
N ALA A 186 4.00 1.98 15.65
CA ALA A 186 5.05 1.00 15.37
C ALA A 186 5.73 0.69 16.72
N ALA A 187 5.16 -0.24 17.49
CA ALA A 187 5.60 -0.51 18.83
C ALA A 187 6.91 -1.21 18.66
N SER A 188 7.99 -0.60 19.17
CA SER A 188 9.20 -1.33 19.46
C SER A 188 8.81 -2.69 20.03
N VAL A 189 9.40 -3.75 19.52
CA VAL A 189 9.03 -5.12 19.85
C VAL A 189 8.98 -5.31 21.37
N ASP A 190 7.78 -5.35 21.95
CA ASP A 190 7.59 -5.58 23.38
C ASP A 190 7.74 -7.08 23.68
N ALA A 191 8.98 -7.49 23.95
CA ALA A 191 9.30 -8.87 24.27
C ALA A 191 8.71 -9.34 25.62
N SER A 192 8.14 -8.44 26.44
CA SER A 192 7.45 -8.83 27.68
C SER A 192 6.06 -9.41 27.43
N ASN A 193 5.44 -9.10 26.29
CA ASN A 193 4.19 -9.72 25.89
C ASN A 193 4.41 -11.21 25.51
N PRO A 194 3.66 -12.17 26.08
CA PRO A 194 3.90 -13.60 25.86
C PRO A 194 3.68 -14.05 24.41
N LEU A 195 2.76 -13.43 23.67
CA LEU A 195 2.53 -13.76 22.26
C LEU A 195 3.68 -13.23 21.39
N VAL A 196 4.11 -11.99 21.62
CA VAL A 196 5.28 -11.40 20.93
C VAL A 196 6.54 -12.21 21.24
N ALA A 197 6.77 -12.59 22.50
CA ALA A 197 7.86 -13.46 22.89
C ALA A 197 7.83 -14.82 22.15
N THR A 198 6.63 -15.36 21.90
CA THR A 198 6.46 -16.59 21.10
C THR A 198 6.83 -16.38 19.64
N VAL A 199 6.41 -15.26 19.03
CA VAL A 199 6.84 -14.87 17.67
C VAL A 199 8.37 -14.76 17.60
N LEU A 200 8.99 -14.12 18.59
CA LEU A 200 10.44 -13.94 18.61
C LEU A 200 11.18 -15.28 18.74
N ARG A 201 10.72 -16.17 19.61
CA ARG A 201 11.28 -17.54 19.72
C ARG A 201 11.12 -18.31 18.42
N TYR A 202 9.95 -18.26 17.79
CA TYR A 202 9.70 -18.91 16.48
C TYR A 202 10.68 -18.41 15.41
N ARG A 203 10.84 -17.08 15.30
CA ARG A 203 11.73 -16.46 14.29
C ARG A 203 13.20 -16.74 14.58
N ASP A 204 13.63 -16.68 15.83
CA ASP A 204 14.99 -17.02 16.24
C ASP A 204 15.30 -18.49 15.95
N ALA A 205 14.37 -19.40 16.25
CA ALA A 205 14.49 -20.81 15.91
C ALA A 205 14.60 -21.02 14.39
N LYS A 206 13.77 -20.34 13.58
CA LYS A 206 13.88 -20.37 12.10
C LYS A 206 15.26 -19.91 11.64
N ARG A 207 15.76 -18.80 12.18
CA ARG A 207 17.09 -18.23 11.86
C ARG A 207 18.24 -19.19 12.23
N ARG A 208 18.15 -19.86 13.39
CA ARG A 208 19.14 -20.86 13.83
C ARG A 208 18.94 -22.24 13.19
N ASN A 209 17.91 -22.41 12.36
CA ASN A 209 17.50 -23.69 11.81
C ASN A 209 17.23 -24.76 12.90
N ASP A 210 16.72 -24.32 14.05
CA ASP A 210 16.38 -25.15 15.21
C ASP A 210 14.94 -25.63 15.09
N ARG A 211 14.77 -26.79 14.46
CA ARG A 211 13.46 -27.37 14.11
C ARG A 211 12.62 -27.74 15.32
N ASP A 212 13.25 -28.21 16.39
CA ASP A 212 12.55 -28.62 17.61
C ASP A 212 12.06 -27.40 18.39
N ALA A 213 12.89 -26.36 18.51
CA ALA A 213 12.47 -25.09 19.09
C ALA A 213 11.36 -24.42 18.26
N GLN A 214 11.42 -24.52 16.94
CA GLN A 214 10.35 -24.03 16.06
C GLN A 214 9.05 -24.78 16.32
N ARG A 215 9.08 -26.12 16.32
CA ARG A 215 7.91 -26.99 16.57
C ARG A 215 7.26 -26.70 17.92
N ALA A 216 8.04 -26.41 18.95
CA ALA A 216 7.52 -26.08 20.28
C ALA A 216 6.65 -24.81 20.31
N THR A 217 6.81 -23.92 19.33
CA THR A 217 6.03 -22.67 19.21
C THR A 217 4.81 -22.77 18.30
N LEU A 218 4.67 -23.87 17.55
CA LEU A 218 3.61 -24.07 16.56
C LEU A 218 2.49 -24.96 17.09
N ALA A 219 1.25 -24.67 16.71
CA ALA A 219 0.11 -25.56 16.92
C ALA A 219 0.19 -26.77 15.97
N THR A 220 -0.50 -27.87 16.30
CA THR A 220 -0.44 -29.16 15.57
C THR A 220 -0.81 -29.06 14.09
N ASP A 221 -1.60 -28.07 13.71
CA ASP A 221 -2.01 -27.83 12.32
C ASP A 221 -1.70 -26.39 11.85
N ALA A 222 -0.59 -25.82 12.31
CA ALA A 222 -0.21 -24.47 11.93
C ALA A 222 -0.13 -24.30 10.39
N ARG A 223 -0.58 -23.15 9.89
CA ARG A 223 -0.67 -22.87 8.45
C ARG A 223 -0.10 -21.50 8.08
N MET A 224 0.36 -21.36 6.84
CA MET A 224 0.86 -20.12 6.28
C MET A 224 0.12 -19.75 4.99
N TRP A 225 -0.14 -18.46 4.82
CA TRP A 225 -0.75 -17.87 3.63
C TRP A 225 0.01 -16.61 3.18
N PHE A 226 -0.20 -16.23 1.92
CA PHE A 226 0.37 -15.04 1.30
C PHE A 226 -0.75 -14.17 0.71
N GLU A 227 -0.70 -12.87 1.01
CA GLU A 227 -1.67 -11.83 0.65
C GLU A 227 -3.08 -12.02 1.25
N THR A 228 -3.72 -13.17 1.02
CA THR A 228 -5.06 -13.51 1.51
C THR A 228 -5.08 -14.90 2.15
N ARG A 229 -6.07 -15.17 3.00
CA ARG A 229 -6.27 -16.50 3.63
C ARG A 229 -7.13 -17.42 2.75
N ASP A 230 -6.79 -17.47 1.47
CA ASP A 230 -7.55 -18.29 0.53
C ASP A 230 -6.98 -19.72 0.47
N GLY A 231 -7.89 -20.69 0.38
CA GLY A 231 -7.53 -22.12 0.33
C GLY A 231 -6.98 -22.67 1.65
N GLN A 232 -6.35 -23.84 1.59
CA GLN A 232 -5.91 -24.58 2.78
C GLN A 232 -4.66 -24.01 3.47
N GLY A 233 -3.93 -23.11 2.80
CA GLY A 233 -2.62 -22.64 3.24
C GLY A 233 -1.56 -23.74 3.21
N SER A 234 -0.29 -23.33 3.34
CA SER A 234 0.82 -24.27 3.45
C SER A 234 1.01 -24.70 4.89
N LYS A 235 1.19 -25.99 5.15
CA LYS A 235 1.40 -26.51 6.50
C LYS A 235 2.74 -26.08 7.05
N LEU A 236 2.74 -25.34 8.16
CA LEU A 236 3.93 -25.04 8.94
C LEU A 236 4.28 -26.27 9.78
N ASP A 237 4.92 -27.26 9.18
CA ASP A 237 5.56 -28.34 9.93
C ASP A 237 7.08 -28.34 9.72
N ALA A 238 7.78 -28.81 10.74
CA ALA A 238 9.25 -28.80 10.78
C ALA A 238 9.89 -29.84 9.83
N GLU A 239 9.09 -30.63 9.12
CA GLU A 239 9.57 -31.67 8.19
C GLU A 239 9.48 -31.24 6.73
N SER A 240 8.48 -30.44 6.34
CA SER A 240 8.31 -29.96 4.96
C SER A 240 8.88 -28.57 4.71
N ASP A 241 9.53 -27.96 5.71
CA ASP A 241 9.79 -26.52 5.85
C ASP A 241 8.53 -25.63 5.72
N GLY A 242 7.39 -26.14 5.19
CA GLY A 242 6.07 -25.53 5.09
C GLY A 242 5.98 -24.23 4.27
N ASP A 243 7.14 -23.64 4.07
CA ASP A 243 7.43 -22.38 3.46
C ASP A 243 8.11 -22.70 2.14
N PRO A 244 7.44 -22.49 0.99
CA PRO A 244 8.02 -22.77 -0.31
C PRO A 244 9.31 -21.95 -0.53
N TRP A 245 9.52 -20.87 0.22
CA TRP A 245 10.69 -20.00 0.15
C TRP A 245 11.85 -20.43 1.04
N ALA A 246 11.74 -21.45 1.89
CA ALA A 246 12.79 -21.79 2.85
C ALA A 246 14.16 -22.09 2.20
N GLY A 247 14.17 -22.77 1.05
CA GLY A 247 15.38 -23.00 0.26
C GLY A 247 15.95 -21.72 -0.34
N TRP A 248 15.07 -20.87 -0.87
CA TRP A 248 15.41 -19.55 -1.42
C TRP A 248 16.02 -18.65 -0.35
N ASP A 249 15.35 -18.54 0.80
CA ASP A 249 15.75 -17.72 1.94
C ASP A 249 17.12 -18.12 2.47
N ARG A 250 17.35 -19.42 2.61
CA ARG A 250 18.65 -19.93 3.07
C ARG A 250 19.75 -19.62 2.06
N PHE A 251 19.47 -19.81 0.77
CA PHE A 251 20.44 -19.61 -0.29
C PHE A 251 20.81 -18.13 -0.49
N PHE A 252 19.82 -17.23 -0.45
CA PHE A 252 20.04 -15.79 -0.55
C PHE A 252 20.25 -15.12 0.81
N ARG A 253 20.41 -15.86 1.90
CA ARG A 253 20.65 -15.32 3.25
C ARG A 253 19.62 -14.24 3.62
N SER A 254 18.32 -14.59 3.52
CA SER A 254 17.23 -13.69 3.88
C SER A 254 17.27 -13.32 5.37
N GLU A 255 17.18 -12.02 5.62
CA GLU A 255 17.24 -11.40 6.92
C GLU A 255 16.00 -10.54 7.12
N GLY A 256 15.07 -11.02 7.96
CA GLY A 256 13.88 -10.26 8.34
C GLY A 256 14.00 -9.68 9.75
N ILE A 257 14.09 -8.36 9.85
CA ILE A 257 14.09 -7.61 11.10
C ILE A 257 12.63 -7.28 11.46
N LEU A 258 12.24 -7.64 12.68
CA LEU A 258 10.93 -7.26 13.21
C LEU A 258 11.04 -5.84 13.75
N GLU A 259 10.48 -4.88 13.03
CA GLU A 259 10.55 -3.45 13.37
C GLU A 259 9.53 -3.09 14.45
N ALA A 260 8.34 -3.69 14.35
CA ALA A 260 7.25 -3.43 15.26
C ALA A 260 6.31 -4.62 15.40
N ALA A 261 5.62 -4.71 16.54
CA ALA A 261 4.58 -5.70 16.79
C ALA A 261 3.36 -5.07 17.47
N VAL A 262 2.18 -5.27 16.90
CA VAL A 262 0.90 -4.87 17.51
C VAL A 262 0.14 -6.14 17.88
N VAL A 263 -0.32 -6.21 19.13
CA VAL A 263 -1.11 -7.34 19.64
C VAL A 263 -2.57 -6.97 19.62
N THR A 264 -3.42 -7.84 19.07
CA THR A 264 -4.88 -7.68 19.09
C THR A 264 -5.51 -9.04 19.40
N ALA A 265 -6.14 -9.15 20.57
CA ALA A 265 -6.66 -10.42 21.09
C ALA A 265 -5.60 -11.54 21.06
N ARG A 266 -5.83 -12.60 20.26
CA ARG A 266 -4.91 -13.73 20.05
C ARG A 266 -4.17 -13.63 18.72
N SER A 267 -3.83 -12.43 18.29
CA SER A 267 -3.09 -12.19 17.07
C SER A 267 -1.98 -11.16 17.31
N VAL A 268 -0.85 -11.33 16.64
CA VAL A 268 0.27 -10.41 16.61
C VAL A 268 0.50 -10.00 15.17
N ARG A 269 0.27 -8.73 14.84
CA ARG A 269 0.66 -8.17 13.54
C ARG A 269 2.04 -7.53 13.70
N ALA A 270 3.02 -8.09 13.01
CA ALA A 270 4.37 -7.59 12.97
C ALA A 270 4.64 -6.83 11.66
N THR A 271 5.35 -5.71 11.76
CA THR A 271 6.01 -5.09 10.61
C THR A 271 7.40 -5.68 10.49
N VAL A 272 7.69 -6.27 9.33
CA VAL A 272 8.98 -6.91 9.04
C VAL A 272 9.65 -6.14 7.92
N SER A 273 10.92 -5.80 8.12
CA SER A 273 11.80 -5.30 7.08
C SER A 273 12.76 -6.40 6.67
N GLU A 274 12.75 -6.74 5.40
CA GLU A 274 13.55 -7.83 4.86
C GLU A 274 14.57 -7.34 3.85
N THR A 275 15.77 -7.90 3.94
CA THR A 275 16.77 -7.87 2.88
C THR A 275 17.33 -9.26 2.65
N ASN A 276 17.93 -9.48 1.49
CA ASN A 276 18.62 -10.71 1.13
C ASN A 276 19.63 -10.42 0.02
N ASP A 277 20.44 -11.41 -0.34
CA ASP A 277 21.45 -11.27 -1.39
C ASP A 277 20.85 -11.02 -2.78
N TRP A 278 19.64 -11.53 -3.07
CA TRP A 278 18.96 -11.20 -4.32
C TRP A 278 18.63 -9.71 -4.35
N TYR A 279 18.11 -9.14 -3.25
CA TYR A 279 17.81 -7.72 -3.13
C TYR A 279 19.07 -6.89 -3.35
N ARG A 280 20.17 -7.24 -2.66
CA ARG A 280 21.47 -6.60 -2.82
C ARG A 280 21.95 -6.66 -4.28
N LEU A 281 21.79 -7.79 -4.96
CA LEU A 281 22.23 -7.98 -6.34
C LEU A 281 21.49 -7.13 -7.36
N VAL A 282 20.26 -6.73 -7.08
CA VAL A 282 19.48 -5.82 -7.93
C VAL A 282 19.41 -4.40 -7.34
N ASP A 283 20.29 -4.08 -6.38
CA ASP A 283 20.33 -2.80 -5.65
C ASP A 283 18.98 -2.39 -5.04
N ARG A 284 18.18 -3.36 -4.62
CA ARG A 284 16.89 -3.14 -3.96
C ARG A 284 17.10 -2.82 -2.49
N PRO A 285 16.54 -1.71 -1.96
CA PRO A 285 16.55 -1.45 -0.52
C PRO A 285 15.71 -2.49 0.24
N PRO A 286 15.92 -2.65 1.56
CA PRO A 286 15.09 -3.52 2.38
C PRO A 286 13.60 -3.21 2.15
N SER A 287 12.80 -4.26 1.95
CA SER A 287 11.36 -4.13 1.70
C SER A 287 10.59 -4.45 2.96
N ARG A 288 9.50 -3.71 3.18
CA ARG A 288 8.66 -3.86 4.37
C ARG A 288 7.36 -4.57 4.02
N TYR A 289 6.93 -5.47 4.88
CA TYR A 289 5.65 -6.17 4.77
C TYR A 289 5.08 -6.49 6.14
N TYR A 290 3.81 -6.87 6.19
CA TYR A 290 3.18 -7.35 7.41
C TYR A 290 3.27 -8.87 7.51
N MET A 291 3.55 -9.35 8.72
CA MET A 291 3.31 -10.74 9.11
C MET A 291 2.33 -10.77 10.27
N THR A 292 1.16 -11.36 10.05
CA THR A 292 0.17 -11.57 11.11
C THR A 292 0.26 -13.00 11.62
N TYR A 293 0.50 -13.17 12.91
CA TYR A 293 0.59 -14.46 13.60
C TYR A 293 -0.66 -14.64 14.46
N ASP A 294 -1.44 -15.69 14.21
CA ASP A 294 -2.57 -16.06 15.08
C ASP A 294 -2.18 -17.16 16.05
N PHE A 295 -2.87 -17.20 17.17
CA PHE A 295 -2.57 -18.11 18.26
C PHE A 295 -3.78 -18.97 18.65
N ASP A 296 -3.52 -20.23 19.00
CA ASP A 296 -4.50 -21.10 19.64
C ASP A 296 -4.74 -20.69 21.13
N GLU A 297 -5.55 -21.45 21.85
CA GLU A 297 -5.80 -21.19 23.28
C GLU A 297 -4.58 -21.41 24.18
N GLY A 298 -3.62 -22.23 23.72
CA GLY A 298 -2.37 -22.51 24.41
C GLY A 298 -1.26 -21.49 24.13
N GLY A 299 -1.54 -20.45 23.34
CA GLY A 299 -0.55 -19.44 22.95
C GLY A 299 0.48 -19.95 21.94
N ARG A 300 0.17 -21.02 21.19
CA ARG A 300 0.99 -21.50 20.08
C ARG A 300 0.52 -20.91 18.76
N ILE A 301 1.44 -20.67 17.84
CA ILE A 301 1.14 -20.08 16.53
C ILE A 301 0.33 -21.09 15.72
N SER A 302 -0.90 -20.73 15.37
CA SER A 302 -1.82 -21.52 14.55
C SER A 302 -1.87 -21.06 13.10
N GLY A 303 -1.53 -19.80 12.84
CA GLY A 303 -1.58 -19.23 11.50
C GLY A 303 -0.56 -18.13 11.29
N VAL A 304 0.00 -18.04 10.09
CA VAL A 304 0.85 -16.93 9.65
C VAL A 304 0.34 -16.41 8.33
N LEU A 305 -0.02 -15.12 8.27
CA LEU A 305 -0.35 -14.43 7.02
C LEU A 305 0.76 -13.43 6.71
N VAL A 306 1.46 -13.64 5.60
CA VAL A 306 2.38 -12.66 5.03
C VAL A 306 1.61 -11.82 4.03
N HIS A 307 1.61 -10.49 4.15
CA HIS A 307 0.93 -9.65 3.18
C HIS A 307 1.63 -8.30 3.01
N SER A 308 1.50 -7.74 1.81
CA SER A 308 2.07 -6.45 1.48
C SER A 308 1.47 -5.34 2.36
N ILE A 309 2.27 -4.32 2.68
CA ILE A 309 1.78 -3.09 3.33
C ILE A 309 1.05 -2.27 2.26
N PRO A 310 -0.25 -1.99 2.40
CA PRO A 310 -0.98 -1.17 1.43
C PRO A 310 -0.33 0.21 1.29
N GLY A 311 -0.11 0.64 0.04
CA GLY A 311 0.49 1.95 -0.26
C GLY A 311 2.01 2.02 -0.07
N GLU A 312 2.69 0.96 0.36
CA GLU A 312 4.16 0.95 0.40
C GLU A 312 4.69 1.12 -1.03
N PRO A 313 5.55 2.13 -1.30
CA PRO A 313 6.04 2.38 -2.64
C PRO A 313 6.83 1.18 -3.16
N LYS A 314 6.68 0.88 -4.46
CA LYS A 314 7.56 -0.09 -5.11
C LYS A 314 9.00 0.36 -4.90
N PRO A 315 9.87 -0.49 -4.36
CA PRO A 315 11.26 -0.12 -4.16
C PRO A 315 11.90 0.17 -5.52
N HIS A 316 12.70 1.23 -5.56
CA HIS A 316 13.53 1.50 -6.73
C HIS A 316 14.65 0.46 -6.76
N ASP A 317 14.58 -0.46 -7.73
CA ASP A 317 15.57 -1.51 -7.94
C ASP A 317 15.93 -1.64 -9.43
N ARG A 318 16.97 -2.42 -9.73
CA ARG A 318 17.49 -2.63 -11.09
C ARG A 318 16.96 -3.90 -11.76
N VAL A 319 15.84 -4.46 -11.28
CA VAL A 319 15.29 -5.70 -11.83
C VAL A 319 14.93 -5.53 -13.32
N ASP A 320 14.45 -4.36 -13.73
CA ASP A 320 14.09 -4.11 -15.13
C ASP A 320 15.31 -3.91 -16.04
N GLU A 321 16.43 -3.40 -15.51
CA GLU A 321 17.72 -3.39 -16.21
C GLU A 321 18.22 -4.83 -16.44
N PHE A 322 18.16 -5.68 -15.41
CA PHE A 322 18.48 -7.09 -15.54
C PHE A 322 17.59 -7.79 -16.58
N LYS A 323 16.27 -7.58 -16.53
CA LYS A 323 15.35 -8.18 -17.52
C LYS A 323 15.67 -7.73 -18.94
N THR A 324 16.02 -6.46 -19.13
CA THR A 324 16.41 -5.92 -20.44
C THR A 324 17.68 -6.60 -20.95
N TRP A 325 18.70 -6.73 -20.10
CA TRP A 325 19.92 -7.47 -20.43
C TRP A 325 19.65 -8.95 -20.72
N ALA A 326 18.82 -9.62 -19.91
CA ALA A 326 18.52 -11.03 -20.06
C ALA A 326 17.84 -11.33 -21.39
N ARG A 327 16.88 -10.49 -21.82
CA ARG A 327 16.24 -10.62 -23.14
C ARG A 327 17.23 -10.50 -24.29
N ALA A 328 18.20 -9.60 -24.18
CA ALA A 328 19.19 -9.36 -25.23
C ALA A 328 20.31 -10.41 -25.27
N ASN A 329 20.72 -10.96 -24.11
CA ASN A 329 21.95 -11.77 -24.00
C ASN A 329 21.69 -13.25 -23.67
N ARG A 330 20.53 -13.57 -23.09
CA ARG A 330 20.16 -14.93 -22.66
C ARG A 330 18.69 -15.24 -23.04
N PRO A 331 18.36 -15.38 -24.34
CA PRO A 331 16.99 -15.69 -24.77
C PRO A 331 16.44 -16.95 -24.06
N GLY A 332 15.20 -16.89 -23.58
CA GLY A 332 14.56 -17.98 -22.84
C GLY A 332 14.91 -18.05 -21.35
N LEU A 333 15.79 -17.17 -20.84
CA LEU A 333 16.17 -17.17 -19.42
C LEU A 333 15.04 -16.67 -18.52
N LEU A 334 14.34 -15.60 -18.91
CA LEU A 334 13.28 -15.03 -18.07
C LEU A 334 12.10 -16.00 -17.94
N GLU A 335 11.76 -16.74 -18.98
CA GLU A 335 10.72 -17.77 -18.96
C GLU A 335 11.11 -18.92 -18.03
N LYS A 336 12.40 -19.22 -17.92
CA LYS A 336 12.92 -20.23 -16.98
C LYS A 336 12.96 -19.73 -15.54
N LEU A 337 13.37 -18.49 -15.32
CA LEU A 337 13.52 -17.90 -13.98
C LEU A 337 12.21 -17.42 -13.38
N MET A 338 11.29 -16.99 -14.24
CA MET A 338 10.01 -16.40 -13.88
C MET A 338 8.88 -16.94 -14.77
N PRO A 339 8.50 -18.22 -14.64
CA PRO A 339 7.34 -18.75 -15.35
C PRO A 339 6.10 -17.89 -15.03
N ASP A 340 5.31 -17.57 -16.05
CA ASP A 340 4.14 -16.69 -15.96
C ASP A 340 4.42 -15.29 -15.36
N GLY A 341 5.68 -14.84 -15.41
CA GLY A 341 6.12 -13.55 -14.87
C GLY A 341 6.20 -13.50 -13.34
N LYS A 342 6.18 -14.66 -12.66
CA LYS A 342 6.30 -14.77 -11.20
C LYS A 342 7.61 -15.42 -10.81
N LEU A 343 8.20 -14.99 -9.70
CA LEU A 343 9.37 -15.67 -9.13
C LEU A 343 8.99 -17.09 -8.71
N ASP A 344 9.80 -18.05 -9.12
CA ASP A 344 9.70 -19.44 -8.71
C ASP A 344 10.61 -19.66 -7.47
N PRO A 345 10.04 -20.06 -6.32
CA PRO A 345 10.78 -20.16 -5.06
C PRO A 345 11.70 -21.39 -4.97
N ALA A 346 11.71 -22.27 -5.97
CA ALA A 346 12.55 -23.46 -5.96
C ALA A 346 14.04 -23.12 -5.85
N LEU A 347 14.79 -23.87 -5.03
CA LEU A 347 16.23 -23.66 -4.80
C LEU A 347 17.04 -23.66 -6.10
N GLU A 348 16.71 -24.52 -7.06
CA GLU A 348 17.40 -24.56 -8.34
C GLU A 348 17.20 -23.28 -9.17
N LYS A 349 16.06 -22.61 -9.00
CA LYS A 349 15.79 -21.30 -9.61
C LYS A 349 16.57 -20.21 -8.90
N ALA A 350 16.66 -20.26 -7.58
CA ALA A 350 17.48 -19.34 -6.80
C ALA A 350 18.95 -19.37 -7.25
N LYS A 351 19.51 -20.57 -7.45
CA LYS A 351 20.87 -20.76 -7.98
C LYS A 351 21.04 -20.15 -9.39
N GLN A 352 20.09 -20.42 -10.30
CA GLN A 352 20.12 -19.86 -11.65
C GLN A 352 20.00 -18.32 -11.65
N TRP A 353 19.19 -17.76 -10.76
CA TRP A 353 19.08 -16.32 -10.53
C TRP A 353 20.43 -15.72 -10.14
N LYS A 354 21.10 -16.28 -9.13
CA LYS A 354 22.39 -15.76 -8.64
C LYS A 354 23.47 -15.76 -9.74
N VAL A 355 23.60 -16.86 -10.47
CA VAL A 355 24.53 -16.96 -11.62
C VAL A 355 24.22 -15.88 -12.66
N SER A 356 22.96 -15.75 -13.04
CA SER A 356 22.53 -14.79 -14.08
C SER A 356 22.74 -13.33 -13.64
N LEU A 357 22.50 -13.02 -12.36
CA LEU A 357 22.71 -11.70 -11.80
C LEU A 357 24.20 -11.34 -11.76
N PHE A 358 25.09 -12.29 -11.45
CA PHE A 358 26.53 -12.06 -11.53
C PHE A 358 27.02 -11.81 -12.95
N GLU A 359 26.52 -12.58 -13.93
CA GLU A 359 26.83 -12.35 -15.35
C GLU A 359 26.38 -10.96 -15.79
N TRP A 360 25.14 -10.58 -15.45
CA TRP A 360 24.59 -9.26 -15.76
C TRP A 360 25.39 -8.14 -15.12
N ARG A 361 25.67 -8.20 -13.82
CA ARG A 361 26.44 -7.15 -13.12
C ARG A 361 27.82 -6.97 -13.73
N ARG A 362 28.52 -8.08 -14.08
CA ARG A 362 29.79 -8.02 -14.80
C ARG A 362 29.66 -7.32 -16.15
N ALA A 363 28.64 -7.68 -16.94
CA ALA A 363 28.40 -7.07 -18.25
C ALA A 363 28.03 -5.58 -18.16
N ALA A 364 27.34 -5.18 -17.09
CA ALA A 364 26.95 -3.80 -16.82
C ALA A 364 28.04 -2.95 -16.14
N GLY A 365 29.21 -3.54 -15.83
CA GLY A 365 30.27 -2.85 -15.08
C GLY A 365 29.91 -2.56 -13.61
N LEU A 366 28.92 -3.27 -13.06
CA LEU A 366 28.50 -3.16 -11.67
C LEU A 366 29.35 -4.08 -10.80
N GLY A 367 29.95 -3.54 -9.74
CA GLY A 367 30.66 -4.34 -8.73
C GLY A 367 29.70 -5.26 -7.96
N LEU A 368 30.23 -6.27 -7.26
CA LEU A 368 29.42 -7.06 -6.34
C LEU A 368 29.07 -6.23 -5.09
N PRO A 369 27.83 -6.31 -4.60
CA PRO A 369 27.46 -5.67 -3.34
C PRO A 369 28.27 -6.25 -2.18
N GLU A 370 28.52 -5.42 -1.15
CA GLU A 370 29.20 -5.85 0.07
C GLU A 370 28.48 -7.05 0.71
N GLY A 371 29.25 -8.03 1.17
CA GLY A 371 28.74 -9.24 1.81
C GLY A 371 28.12 -10.27 0.86
N VAL A 372 28.00 -10.00 -0.44
CA VAL A 372 27.51 -10.99 -1.43
C VAL A 372 28.66 -11.73 -2.07
N ASP A 373 28.84 -13.00 -1.69
CA ASP A 373 29.93 -13.83 -2.21
C ASP A 373 29.58 -14.47 -3.54
N SER A 374 30.56 -14.55 -4.43
CA SER A 374 30.48 -15.27 -5.71
C SER A 374 30.41 -16.80 -5.56
N GLY A 375 30.49 -17.31 -4.31
CA GLY A 375 30.43 -18.72 -3.97
C GLY A 375 29.15 -19.41 -4.45
N SER A 376 29.37 -20.57 -5.06
CA SER A 376 28.42 -21.50 -5.68
C SER A 376 27.47 -22.17 -4.71
#